data_AF-A0A7W0C905-F1
#
_entry.id   AF-A0A7W0C905-F1
#
_cell.length_a   1.000
_cell.length_b   1.000
_cell.length_c   1.000
_cell.angle_alpha   90.00
_cell.angle_beta   90.00
_cell.angle_gamma   90.00
#
_symmetry.space_group_name_H-M   'P 1'
#
loop_
_entity.id
_entity.type
_entity.pdbx_description
1 polymer ?
#
loop_
_entity_poly.entity_id
_entity_poly.type
_entity_poly.pdbx_seq_one_letter_code
_entity_poly.pdbx_strand_id
1 'polypeptide(L)'
;MNAQELYEKLKKVQEPKGYYFNKDRELVFELLEGLLANKERYGHMSCPCRLASGDLEKDKDIICPCVYREPDVREYGSCYCHLYVSEAWNNETIPHVVVPERRPVEKMF
;
A
#
# COMPACT_ATOMS: atom_id res chain seq x y z
N MET A 1 -13.20 -6.88 -11.69
CA MET A 1 -12.26 -5.76 -11.76
C MET A 1 -10.87 -6.34 -11.82
N ASN A 2 -10.05 -5.99 -12.81
CA ASN A 2 -8.67 -6.46 -12.93
C ASN A 2 -7.65 -5.45 -12.37
N ALA A 3 -6.37 -5.82 -12.35
CA ALA A 3 -5.29 -4.98 -11.80
C ALA A 3 -5.12 -3.66 -12.57
N GLN A 4 -5.26 -3.67 -13.90
CA GLN A 4 -5.18 -2.46 -14.72
C GLN A 4 -6.33 -1.48 -14.41
N GLU A 5 -7.55 -1.98 -14.28
CA GLU A 5 -8.71 -1.15 -13.88
C GLU A 5 -8.55 -0.59 -12.46
N LEU A 6 -7.99 -1.39 -11.54
CA LEU A 6 -7.68 -0.95 -10.19
C LEU A 6 -6.58 0.11 -10.17
N TYR A 7 -5.52 -0.06 -10.97
CA TYR A 7 -4.45 0.91 -11.15
C TYR A 7 -5.01 2.28 -11.56
N GLU A 8 -5.80 2.32 -12.64
CA GLU A 8 -6.38 3.58 -13.14
C GLU A 8 -7.29 4.26 -12.11
N LYS A 9 -8.11 3.48 -11.39
CA LYS A 9 -9.00 3.99 -10.35
C LYS A 9 -8.21 4.57 -9.18
N LEU A 10 -7.25 3.83 -8.65
CA LEU A 10 -6.47 4.26 -7.49
C LEU A 10 -5.56 5.43 -7.86
N LYS A 11 -4.91 5.43 -9.02
CA LYS A 11 -4.09 6.55 -9.51
C LYS A 11 -4.88 7.87 -9.46
N LYS A 12 -6.08 7.90 -10.04
CA LYS A 12 -6.97 9.08 -10.06
C LYS A 12 -7.37 9.58 -8.65
N VAL A 13 -7.46 8.67 -7.68
CA VAL A 13 -7.89 8.98 -6.31
C VAL A 13 -6.72 9.41 -5.42
N GLN A 14 -5.51 8.91 -5.70
CA GLN A 14 -4.36 9.02 -4.80
C GLN A 14 -3.36 10.09 -5.23
N GLU A 15 -3.17 10.31 -6.53
CA GLU A 15 -2.24 11.34 -7.02
C GLU A 15 -2.64 12.77 -6.60
N PRO A 16 -3.93 13.17 -6.62
CA PRO A 16 -4.33 14.48 -6.09
C PRO A 16 -4.03 14.67 -4.60
N LYS A 17 -3.79 13.58 -3.87
CA LYS A 17 -3.40 13.58 -2.46
C LYS A 17 -1.89 13.52 -2.26
N GLY A 18 -1.10 13.56 -3.34
CA GLY A 18 0.37 13.50 -3.31
C GLY A 18 0.95 12.09 -3.18
N TYR A 19 0.15 11.04 -3.42
CA TYR A 19 0.61 9.65 -3.39
C TYR A 19 0.63 9.07 -4.79
N TYR A 20 1.82 8.77 -5.27
CA TYR A 20 2.06 8.22 -6.61
C TYR A 20 2.34 6.73 -6.51
N PHE A 21 2.08 5.99 -7.57
CA PHE A 21 2.59 4.63 -7.65
C PHE A 21 4.10 4.63 -7.86
N ASN A 22 4.77 3.62 -7.30
CA ASN A 22 6.17 3.35 -7.60
C ASN A 22 6.36 3.14 -9.12
N LYS A 23 7.48 3.63 -9.65
CA LYS A 23 7.85 3.47 -11.06
C LYS A 23 8.12 2.02 -11.47
N ASP A 24 8.44 1.14 -10.52
CA ASP A 24 8.50 -0.30 -10.75
C ASP A 24 7.08 -0.85 -10.98
N ARG A 25 6.74 -1.01 -12.26
CA ARG A 25 5.41 -1.48 -12.67
C ARG A 25 5.19 -2.94 -12.32
N GLU A 26 6.20 -3.79 -12.32
CA GLU A 26 6.03 -5.20 -12.01
C GLU A 26 5.59 -5.36 -10.55
N LEU A 27 6.32 -4.71 -9.63
CA LEU A 27 5.97 -4.66 -8.21
C LEU A 27 4.57 -4.08 -7.98
N VAL A 28 4.25 -2.96 -8.64
CA VAL A 28 2.93 -2.32 -8.48
C VAL A 28 1.82 -3.28 -8.89
N PHE A 29 1.94 -3.94 -10.04
CA PHE A 29 0.87 -4.82 -10.52
C PHE A 29 0.74 -6.09 -9.67
N GLU A 30 1.85 -6.67 -9.20
CA GLU A 30 1.83 -7.78 -8.24
C GLU A 30 1.07 -7.41 -6.95
N LEU A 31 1.35 -6.23 -6.39
CA LEU A 31 0.67 -5.75 -5.19
C LEU A 31 -0.82 -5.45 -5.44
N LEU A 32 -1.18 -4.91 -6.61
CA LEU A 32 -2.57 -4.67 -6.98
C LEU A 32 -3.34 -5.98 -7.18
N GLU A 33 -2.72 -7.01 -7.76
CA GLU A 33 -3.30 -8.35 -7.84
C GLU A 33 -3.49 -8.96 -6.46
N GLY A 34 -2.50 -8.83 -5.57
CA GLY A 34 -2.62 -9.23 -4.17
C GLY A 34 -3.78 -8.54 -3.43
N LEU A 35 -4.01 -7.24 -3.68
CA LEU A 35 -5.16 -6.52 -3.12
C LEU A 35 -6.50 -7.08 -3.61
N LEU A 36 -6.58 -7.43 -4.90
CA LEU A 36 -7.79 -8.04 -5.48
C LEU A 36 -8.03 -9.44 -4.91
N ALA A 37 -6.98 -10.26 -4.80
CA ALA A 37 -7.06 -11.59 -4.21
C ALA A 37 -7.49 -11.52 -2.73
N ASN A 38 -6.93 -10.59 -1.95
CA ASN A 38 -7.34 -10.36 -0.57
C ASN A 38 -8.79 -9.90 -0.46
N LYS A 39 -9.26 -9.06 -1.39
CA LYS A 39 -10.67 -8.66 -1.44
C LYS A 39 -11.59 -9.83 -1.72
N GLU A 40 -11.22 -10.73 -2.63
CA GLU A 40 -11.99 -11.94 -2.91
C GLU A 40 -12.02 -12.87 -1.69
N ARG A 41 -10.88 -13.04 -1.02
CA ARG A 41 -10.74 -13.95 0.13
C ARG A 41 -11.40 -13.43 1.41
N TYR A 42 -11.22 -12.16 1.75
CA TYR A 42 -11.61 -11.58 3.05
C TYR A 42 -12.76 -10.56 2.95
N GLY A 43 -13.23 -10.25 1.74
CA GLY A 43 -14.24 -9.24 1.49
C GLY A 43 -13.72 -7.80 1.49
N HIS A 44 -12.44 -7.58 1.76
CA HIS A 44 -11.82 -6.24 1.82
C HIS A 44 -10.36 -6.28 1.36
N MET A 45 -9.84 -5.14 0.89
CA MET A 45 -8.48 -5.03 0.34
C MET A 45 -7.42 -4.89 1.45
N SER A 46 -7.22 -5.92 2.28
CA SER A 46 -6.12 -5.95 3.26
C SER A 46 -4.75 -5.83 2.57
N CYS A 47 -3.74 -5.22 3.23
CA CYS A 47 -2.41 -5.06 2.62
C CYS A 47 -1.92 -6.41 2.09
N PRO A 48 -1.49 -6.50 0.82
CA PRO A 48 -0.90 -7.73 0.28
C PRO A 48 0.44 -8.08 0.95
N CYS A 49 1.03 -7.10 1.64
CA CYS A 49 2.33 -7.15 2.28
C CYS A 49 2.32 -7.56 3.75
N ARG A 50 1.12 -7.69 4.36
CA ARG A 50 0.94 -8.02 5.77
C ARG A 50 -0.01 -9.20 5.88
N LEU A 51 0.19 -10.00 6.92
CA LEU A 51 -0.72 -11.09 7.21
C LEU A 51 -2.05 -10.51 7.71
N ALA A 52 -3.11 -10.72 6.91
CA ALA A 52 -4.47 -10.40 7.28
C ALA A 52 -5.00 -11.45 8.26
N SER A 53 -5.74 -11.02 9.28
CA SER A 53 -6.44 -11.93 10.20
C SER A 53 -7.71 -12.53 9.56
N GLY A 54 -8.24 -11.88 8.53
CA GLY A 54 -9.52 -12.22 7.91
C GLY A 54 -10.74 -11.67 8.67
N ASP A 55 -10.51 -11.02 9.81
CA ASP A 55 -11.52 -10.28 10.55
C ASP A 55 -11.43 -8.79 10.21
N LEU A 56 -12.54 -8.23 9.71
CA LEU A 56 -12.60 -6.84 9.25
C LEU A 56 -12.24 -5.85 10.36
N GLU A 57 -12.68 -6.09 11.60
CA GLU A 57 -12.45 -5.17 12.73
C GLU A 57 -10.97 -5.16 13.14
N LYS A 58 -10.33 -6.34 13.14
CA LYS A 58 -8.90 -6.48 13.41
C LYS A 58 -8.01 -5.92 12.31
N ASP A 59 -8.46 -6.01 11.05
CA ASP A 59 -7.67 -5.62 9.87
C ASP A 59 -7.89 -4.17 9.43
N LYS A 60 -8.78 -3.40 10.09
CA LYS A 60 -9.09 -2.00 9.72
C LYS A 60 -7.86 -1.13 9.49
N ASP A 61 -6.82 -1.33 10.28
CA ASP A 61 -5.58 -0.56 10.21
C ASP A 61 -4.75 -0.87 8.95
N ILE A 62 -4.91 -2.07 8.39
CA ILE A 62 -4.16 -2.56 7.22
C ILE A 62 -5.00 -2.65 5.93
N ILE A 63 -6.27 -2.21 5.93
CA ILE A 63 -7.05 -2.05 4.69
C ILE A 63 -6.36 -0.99 3.81
N CYS A 64 -6.08 -1.31 2.55
CA CYS A 64 -5.37 -0.42 1.64
C CYS A 64 -6.25 0.73 1.12
N PRO A 65 -5.78 2.00 1.16
CA PRO A 65 -4.53 2.46 1.77
C PRO A 65 -4.57 2.41 3.31
N CYS A 66 -3.58 1.73 3.91
CA CYS A 66 -3.52 1.53 5.36
C CYS A 66 -3.23 2.83 6.13
N VAL A 67 -3.54 2.85 7.43
CA VAL A 67 -3.31 4.02 8.30
C VAL A 67 -1.84 4.43 8.38
N TYR A 68 -0.93 3.49 8.10
CA TYR A 68 0.52 3.70 8.15
C TYR A 68 1.09 4.35 6.89
N ARG A 69 0.37 4.33 5.75
CA ARG A 69 0.88 4.86 4.47
C ARG A 69 1.29 6.33 4.57
N GLU A 70 0.45 7.16 5.18
CA GLU A 70 0.72 8.60 5.30
C GLU A 70 1.98 8.90 6.13
N PRO A 71 2.13 8.41 7.37
CA PRO A 71 3.36 8.64 8.12
C PRO A 71 4.58 7.99 7.46
N ASP A 72 4.45 6.83 6.82
CA ASP A 72 5.55 6.18 6.08
C ASP A 72 6.03 7.04 4.92
N VAL A 73 5.12 7.51 4.05
CA VAL A 73 5.50 8.34 2.90
C VAL A 73 6.06 9.69 3.36
N ARG A 74 5.53 10.26 4.45
CA ARG A 74 6.04 11.51 5.02
C ARG A 74 7.48 11.37 5.53
N GLU A 75 7.80 10.26 6.21
CA GLU A 75 9.10 10.07 6.85
C GLU A 75 10.14 9.46 5.90
N TYR A 76 9.74 8.52 5.05
CA TYR A 76 10.64 7.69 4.24
C TYR A 76 10.43 7.85 2.73
N GLY A 77 9.41 8.59 2.31
CA GLY A 77 9.08 8.78 0.90
C GLY A 77 8.34 7.61 0.24
N SER A 78 8.17 6.48 0.92
CA SER A 78 7.41 5.31 0.45
C SER A 78 6.58 4.71 1.58
N CYS A 79 5.47 4.03 1.25
CA CYS A 79 4.79 3.18 2.22
C CYS A 79 5.54 1.86 2.42
N TYR A 80 5.27 1.13 3.51
CA TYR A 80 5.94 -0.15 3.82
C TYR A 80 6.17 -1.11 2.63
N CYS A 81 5.17 -1.33 1.76
CA CYS A 81 5.28 -2.23 0.61
C CYS A 81 5.77 -1.56 -0.68
N HIS A 82 6.16 -0.29 -0.63
CA HIS A 82 6.55 0.54 -1.77
C HIS A 82 5.48 0.64 -2.89
N LEU A 83 4.20 0.38 -2.61
CA LEU A 83 3.12 0.62 -3.58
C LEU A 83 2.95 2.12 -3.85
N TYR A 84 2.76 2.89 -2.77
CA TYR A 84 2.60 4.34 -2.81
C TYR A 84 3.89 5.02 -2.38
N VAL A 85 4.30 6.02 -3.13
CA VAL A 85 5.52 6.79 -2.92
C VAL A 85 5.27 8.28 -3.14
N SER A 86 6.17 9.11 -2.64
CA SER A 86 6.23 10.53 -2.96
C SER A 86 6.85 10.74 -4.35
N GLU A 87 6.59 11.90 -4.95
CA GLU A 87 7.26 12.31 -6.18
C GLU A 87 8.80 12.36 -6.00
N ALA A 88 9.27 12.88 -4.87
CA ALA A 88 10.68 12.95 -4.52
C ALA A 88 11.37 11.57 -4.53
N TRP A 89 10.67 10.54 -4.03
CA TRP A 89 11.14 9.15 -4.01
C TRP A 89 11.23 8.58 -5.44
N ASN A 90 10.21 8.77 -6.26
CA ASN A 90 10.23 8.32 -7.67
C ASN A 90 11.34 9.00 -8.49
N ASN A 91 11.59 10.29 -8.22
CA ASN A 91 12.64 11.09 -8.83
C ASN A 91 14.04 10.85 -8.24
N GLU A 92 14.17 9.92 -7.27
CA GLU A 92 15.45 9.58 -6.62
C GLU A 92 16.15 10.79 -5.95
N THR A 93 15.37 11.79 -5.55
CA THR A 93 15.88 12.99 -4.86
C THR A 93 16.03 12.81 -3.35
N ILE A 94 15.52 11.68 -2.83
CA ILE A 94 15.68 11.23 -1.45
C ILE A 94 16.13 9.76 -1.45
N PRO A 95 16.89 9.31 -0.43
CA PRO A 95 17.36 7.93 -0.36
C PRO A 95 16.20 6.96 -0.22
N HIS A 96 16.30 5.82 -0.92
CA HIS A 96 15.38 4.70 -0.71
C HIS A 96 15.86 3.90 0.49
N VAL A 97 15.04 3.89 1.55
CA VAL A 97 15.35 3.19 2.81
C VAL A 97 14.35 2.08 3.05
N VAL A 98 14.73 1.11 3.88
CA VAL A 98 13.80 0.10 4.38
C VAL A 98 12.84 0.77 5.36
N VAL A 99 11.55 0.75 5.05
CA VAL A 99 10.50 1.28 5.92
C VAL A 99 10.27 0.28 7.07
N PRO A 100 10.44 0.69 8.34
CA PRO A 100 10.16 -0.18 9.48
C PRO A 100 8.66 -0.47 9.60
N GLU A 101 8.33 -1.65 10.15
CA GLU A 101 6.93 -2.00 10.42
C GLU A 101 6.38 -1.13 11.58
N ARG A 102 5.40 -0.28 11.28
CA ARG A 102 4.71 0.56 12.27
C ARG A 102 3.53 -0.13 12.94
N ARG A 103 3.03 -1.23 12.37
CA ARG A 103 1.93 -1.98 12.97
C ARG A 103 2.40 -2.59 14.29
N PRO A 104 1.73 -2.30 15.42
CA PRO A 104 2.07 -2.89 16.71
C PRO A 104 1.97 -4.41 16.67
N VAL A 105 2.89 -5.09 17.38
CA VAL A 105 2.99 -6.56 17.40
C VAL A 105 1.71 -7.20 17.93
N GLU A 106 1.02 -6.55 18.86
CA GLU A 106 -0.23 -7.04 19.46
C GLU A 106 -1.38 -7.12 18.44
N LYS A 107 -1.26 -6.44 17.28
CA LYS A 107 -2.24 -6.49 16.19
C LYS A 107 -1.87 -7.50 15.09
N MET A 108 -0.72 -8.17 15.19
CA MET A 108 -0.26 -9.11 14.17
C MET A 108 -0.89 -10.51 14.30
N PHE A 109 -1.70 -10.75 15.35
CA PHE A 109 -2.28 -12.06 15.72
C PHE A 109 -3.79 -12.00 16.00
#